data_AF-A0A2M7ASL5-F1
#
_entry.id   AF-A0A2M7ASL5-F1
#
_cell.length_a   1.000
_cell.length_b   1.000
_cell.length_c   1.000
_cell.angle_alpha   90.00
_cell.angle_beta   90.00
_cell.angle_gamma   90.00
#
_symmetry.space_group_name_H-M   'P 1'
#
loop_
_entity.id
_entity.type
_entity.pdbx_description
1 polymer ?
#
loop_
_entity_poly.entity_id
_entity_poly.type
_entity_poly.pdbx_seq_one_letter_code
_entity_poly.pdbx_strand_id
1 'polypeptide(L)' 'MNRDLWWWSIIIVVLISLGAGIIIDANIQNKQFADCKQARIRAFPPEFFSWEGMLKLNSAGLYQPKCL' A
#
# COMPACT_ATOMS: atom_id res chain seq x y z
N MET A 1 2.06 -39.46 24.19
CA MET A 1 1.51 -38.12 23.92
C MET A 1 0.25 -38.31 23.08
N ASN A 2 -0.92 -37.86 23.55
CA ASN A 2 -2.19 -38.13 22.85
C ASN A 2 -2.12 -37.55 21.44
N ARG A 3 -2.36 -38.40 20.43
CA ARG A 3 -2.30 -38.05 19.01
C ARG A 3 -3.19 -36.84 18.70
N ASP A 4 -4.30 -36.73 19.42
CA ASP A 4 -5.25 -35.62 19.35
C ASP A 4 -4.63 -34.27 19.78
N LEU A 5 -3.92 -34.23 20.92
CA LEU A 5 -3.30 -33.01 21.43
C LEU A 5 -2.25 -32.45 20.46
N TRP A 6 -1.53 -33.34 19.76
CA TRP A 6 -0.54 -32.94 18.75
C TRP A 6 -1.18 -32.30 17.51
N TRP A 7 -2.29 -32.86 17.01
CA TRP A 7 -3.04 -32.30 15.89
C TRP A 7 -3.64 -30.93 16.21
N TRP A 8 -4.23 -30.78 17.40
CA TRP A 8 -4.76 -29.50 17.87
C TRP A 8 -3.67 -28.44 17.99
N SER A 9 -2.48 -28.81 18.47
CA SER A 9 -1.35 -27.88 18.57
C SER A 9 -0.89 -27.39 17.19
N ILE A 10 -0.86 -28.25 16.18
CA ILE A 10 -0.52 -27.87 14.80
C ILE A 10 -1.56 -26.90 14.21
N ILE A 11 -2.84 -27.20 14.39
CA ILE A 11 -3.93 -26.36 13.87
C ILE A 11 -3.85 -24.94 14.46
N ILE A 12 -3.57 -24.83 15.77
CA ILE A 12 -3.42 -23.54 16.44
C ILE A 12 -2.24 -22.74 15.86
N VAL A 13 -1.09 -23.38 15.64
CA VAL A 13 0.08 -22.71 15.04
C VAL A 13 -0.23 -22.23 13.62
N VAL A 14 -0.91 -23.04 12.82
CA VAL A 14 -1.31 -22.67 11.45
C VAL A 14 -2.26 -21.46 11.47
N LEU A 15 -3.28 -21.47 12.33
CA LEU A 15 -4.22 -20.34 12.45
C LEU A 15 -3.53 -19.04 12.88
N ILE A 16 -2.61 -19.12 13.84
CA ILE A 16 -1.84 -17.95 14.29
C ILE A 16 -0.96 -17.41 13.15
N SER A 17 -0.29 -18.29 12.39
CA SER A 17 0.55 -17.86 11.27
C SER A 17 -0.25 -17.23 10.12
N LEU A 18 -1.44 -17.77 9.81
CA LEU A 18 -2.36 -17.20 8.82
C LEU A 18 -2.88 -15.83 9.25
N GLY A 19 -3.30 -15.70 10.51
CA GLY A 19 -3.76 -14.42 11.06
C GLY A 19 -2.66 -13.35 11.02
N ALA A 20 -1.43 -13.71 11.39
CA ALA A 20 -0.30 -12.80 11.33
C ALA A 20 0.01 -12.33 9.90
N GLY A 21 -0.05 -13.24 8.91
CA GLY A 21 0.15 -12.90 7.50
C GLY A 21 -0.87 -11.88 6.98
N ILE A 22 -2.16 -12.09 7.30
CA ILE A 22 -3.24 -11.17 6.91
C ILE A 22 -3.06 -9.79 7.56
N ILE A 23 -2.68 -9.74 8.83
CA ILE A 23 -2.46 -8.48 9.54
C ILE A 23 -1.28 -7.70 8.94
N ILE A 24 -0.18 -8.37 8.61
CA ILE A 24 0.99 -7.73 7.99
C ILE A 24 0.61 -7.15 6.63
N ASP A 25 -0.08 -7.92 5.78
CA ASP A 25 -0.50 -7.46 4.46
C ASP A 25 -1.45 -6.26 4.54
N ALA A 26 -2.45 -6.33 5.42
CA ALA A 26 -3.39 -5.24 5.66
C ALA A 26 -2.68 -3.97 6.17
N ASN A 27 -1.65 -4.11 7.00
CA ASN A 27 -0.91 -2.98 7.54
C ASN A 27 0.01 -2.33 6.49
N ILE A 28 0.60 -3.13 5.58
CA ILE A 28 1.37 -2.63 4.44
C ILE A 28 0.47 -1.82 3.51
N GLN A 29 -0.71 -2.35 3.16
CA GLN A 29 -1.67 -1.64 2.32
C GLN A 29 -2.15 -0.34 2.99
N ASN A 30 -2.51 -0.38 4.28
CA ASN A 30 -2.91 0.82 5.03
C ASN A 30 -1.81 1.87 5.08
N LYS A 31 -0.54 1.46 5.20
CA LYS A 31 0.59 2.38 5.19
C LYS A 31 0.73 3.06 3.82
N GLN A 32 0.63 2.30 2.72
CA GLN A 32 0.63 2.87 1.38
C GLN A 32 -0.52 3.86 1.19
N PHE A 33 -1.75 3.52 1.63
CA PHE A 33 -2.88 4.45 1.58
C PHE A 33 -2.66 5.70 2.43
N ALA A 34 -2.07 5.57 3.62
CA ALA A 34 -1.76 6.70 4.49
C ALA A 34 -0.70 7.63 3.86
N ASP A 35 0.38 7.06 3.33
CA ASP A 35 1.45 7.78 2.64
C ASP A 35 0.91 8.50 1.40
N CYS A 36 0.01 7.85 0.65
CA CYS A 36 -0.66 8.43 -0.50
C CYS A 36 -1.63 9.57 -0.13
N LYS A 37 -2.35 9.45 0.98
CA LYS A 37 -3.21 10.53 1.51
C LYS A 37 -2.39 11.73 1.99
N GLN A 38 -1.19 11.47 2.56
CA GLN A 38 -0.26 12.51 2.98
C GLN A 38 0.46 13.17 1.81
N ALA A 39 0.73 12.44 0.74
CA ALA A 39 1.25 12.95 -0.52
C ALA A 39 0.25 13.80 -1.32
N ARG A 40 -0.75 14.40 -0.63
CA ARG A 40 -1.75 15.38 -1.09
C ARG A 40 -1.37 15.95 -2.44
N ILE A 41 -2.26 15.76 -3.43
CA ILE A 41 -2.28 16.48 -4.70
C ILE A 41 -1.87 17.93 -4.44
N ARG A 42 -0.61 18.25 -4.72
CA ARG A 42 -0.12 19.63 -4.61
C ARG A 42 -0.68 20.36 -5.82
N ALA A 43 -1.17 21.58 -5.61
CA ALA A 43 -1.49 22.43 -6.74
C ALA A 43 -0.25 22.51 -7.63
N PHE A 44 -0.42 22.22 -8.92
CA PHE A 44 0.69 22.33 -9.86
C PHE A 44 1.20 23.78 -9.84
N PRO A 45 2.53 23.99 -9.81
CA PRO A 45 3.06 25.34 -9.92
C PRO A 45 2.64 25.97 -11.26
N PRO A 46 2.54 27.30 -11.31
CA PRO A 46 1.85 28.00 -12.39
C PRO A 46 2.45 27.79 -13.77
N GLU A 47 3.72 27.41 -13.82
CA GLU A 47 4.46 27.01 -15.02
C GLU A 47 3.80 25.84 -15.79
N PHE A 48 3.01 25.01 -15.12
CA PHE A 48 2.34 23.86 -15.70
C PHE A 48 0.88 24.11 -16.15
N PHE A 49 0.32 25.30 -15.95
CA PHE A 49 -0.99 25.68 -16.50
C PHE A 49 -0.93 26.19 -17.95
N SER A 50 0.24 26.09 -18.59
CA SER A 50 0.41 26.34 -20.01
C SER A 50 0.39 25.02 -20.81
N TRP A 51 0.09 25.09 -22.10
CA TRP A 51 0.11 23.92 -22.99
C TRP A 51 1.49 23.24 -23.03
N GLU A 52 2.56 24.04 -23.10
CA GLU A 52 3.94 23.56 -23.04
C GLU A 52 4.29 22.94 -21.68
N GLY A 53 3.80 23.54 -20.60
CA GLY A 53 3.94 23.02 -19.24
C GLY A 53 3.29 21.65 -19.09
N MET A 54 2.06 21.47 -19.60
CA MET A 54 1.38 20.18 -19.60
C MET A 54 2.12 19.11 -20.40
N LEU A 55 2.70 19.46 -21.56
CA LEU A 55 3.52 18.54 -22.37
C LEU A 55 4.79 18.09 -21.63
N LYS A 56 5.46 19.00 -20.92
CA LYS A 56 6.62 18.67 -20.07
C LYS A 56 6.23 17.77 -18.90
N LEU A 57 5.06 18.00 -18.31
CA LEU A 57 4.55 17.19 -17.21
C LEU A 57 4.19 15.77 -17.67
N ASN A 58 3.65 15.64 -18.89
CA ASN A 58 3.38 14.35 -19.54
C ASN A 58 4.63 13.55 -19.81
N SER A 59 5.60 14.17 -20.48
CA SER A 59 6.86 13.52 -20.84
C SER A 59 7.69 13.13 -19.62
N ALA A 60 7.60 13.89 -18.52
CA ALA A 60 8.27 13.57 -17.26
C ALA A 60 7.51 12.55 -16.39
N GLY A 61 6.26 12.20 -16.71
CA GLY A 61 5.45 11.28 -15.92
C GLY A 61 5.14 11.79 -14.50
N LEU A 62 5.11 13.11 -14.31
CA LEU A 62 4.95 13.76 -13.00
C LEU A 62 3.48 14.09 -12.67
N TYR A 63 2.53 13.41 -13.32
CA TYR A 63 1.11 13.54 -13.04
C TYR A 63 0.74 12.95 -11.69
N GLN A 64 0.94 13.74 -10.62
CA GLN A 64 0.63 13.35 -9.25
C GLN A 64 1.37 12.05 -8.82
N PRO A 65 1.49 11.76 -7.52
CA PRO A 65 2.05 10.48 -7.10
C PRO A 65 1.21 9.32 -7.67
N LYS A 66 1.88 8.24 -8.12
CA LYS A 66 1.32 6.96 -8.63
C LYS A 66 0.60 6.13 -7.54
N CYS A 67 -0.11 6.85 -6.69
CA CYS A 67 -0.75 6.37 -5.48
C CYS A 67 -2.19 5.91 -5.72
N LEU A 68 -2.63 5.95 -6.99
CA LEU A 68 -3.83 5.33 -7.54
C LEU A 68 -3.40 4.34 -8.62
#